data_AF-A0A7Z0Q2P4-F1
#
_entry.id   AF-A0A7Z0Q2P4-F1
#
_cell.length_a   1.000
_cell.length_b   1.000
_cell.length_c   1.000
_cell.angle_alpha   90.00
_cell.angle_beta   90.00
_cell.angle_gamma   90.00
#
_symmetry.space_group_name_H-M   'P 1'
#
loop_
_entity.id
_entity.type
_entity.pdbx_description
1 polymer ?
#
loop_
_entity_poly.entity_id
_entity_poly.type
_entity_poly.pdbx_seq_one_letter_code
_entity_poly.pdbx_strand_id
1 'polypeptide(L)'
;MIERVVTAPGLFPPPSYSHVSVVEAGARLAFLAGTVPLDADGRLVGEGDPVLQAERTVANLRRQLAAVGSDPAHVVRTEVYVVSDDPAVLARVWEVVSASVPANGPHSSTLLGVSCLGYAGQLVEITATAVVPEVVLRRAGEADAAAAAEVYLRSYDAALPTVRRAHTDDEVRAWFRHVVVPSMETWVAVSEGETVGVMVLDGAELAQLYLAPGRQGRGLGGRFVELAKAERPDGLELWTFQVNERAARFYERHGFVARERTDGSRNEEREPDARYVWRP
;
A
#
# COMPACT_ATOMS: atom_id res chain seq x y z
N MET A 1 -7.32 -14.72 6.93
CA MET A 1 -8.22 -15.02 5.79
C MET A 1 -9.57 -14.39 6.08
N ILE A 2 -10.27 -13.87 5.06
CA ILE A 2 -11.65 -13.38 5.19
C ILE A 2 -12.55 -14.38 4.46
N GLU A 3 -13.54 -14.93 5.15
CA GLU A 3 -14.59 -15.74 4.54
C GLU A 3 -15.82 -14.88 4.27
N ARG A 4 -16.45 -15.06 3.11
CA ARG A 4 -17.64 -14.32 2.68
C ARG A 4 -18.73 -15.29 2.28
N VAL A 5 -19.87 -15.18 2.95
CA VAL A 5 -21.10 -15.87 2.55
C VAL A 5 -21.97 -14.85 1.84
N VAL A 6 -21.95 -14.89 0.51
CA VAL A 6 -22.73 -13.95 -0.33
C VAL A 6 -24.21 -14.08 0.01
N THR A 7 -24.74 -15.30 -0.07
CA THR A 7 -26.14 -15.59 0.23
C THR A 7 -26.23 -16.68 1.29
N ALA A 8 -26.67 -16.32 2.49
CA ALA A 8 -27.00 -17.30 3.52
C ALA A 8 -28.17 -18.21 3.08
N PRO A 9 -28.17 -19.51 3.44
CA PRO A 9 -29.24 -20.43 3.07
C PRO A 9 -30.63 -19.92 3.46
N GLY A 10 -31.58 -19.98 2.52
CA GLY A 10 -32.96 -19.57 2.73
C GLY A 10 -33.24 -18.07 2.56
N LEU A 11 -32.24 -17.24 2.23
CA LEU A 11 -32.43 -15.81 1.95
C LEU A 11 -32.34 -15.50 0.45
N PHE A 12 -32.97 -14.39 0.05
CA PHE A 12 -32.84 -13.85 -1.31
C PHE A 12 -31.41 -13.38 -1.57
N PRO A 13 -30.80 -13.66 -2.74
CA PRO A 13 -29.45 -13.21 -3.06
C PRO A 13 -29.35 -11.67 -3.05
N PRO A 14 -28.42 -11.09 -2.27
CA PRO A 14 -28.18 -9.66 -2.32
C PRO A 14 -27.54 -9.25 -3.65
N PRO A 15 -27.80 -8.04 -4.17
CA PRO A 15 -27.32 -7.63 -5.47
C PRO A 15 -25.80 -7.48 -5.54
N SER A 16 -25.16 -6.94 -4.49
CA SER A 16 -23.72 -6.64 -4.52
C SER A 16 -23.06 -6.46 -3.15
N TYR A 17 -23.61 -7.12 -2.12
CA TYR A 17 -23.00 -7.24 -0.78
C TYR A 17 -23.05 -8.70 -0.32
N SER A 18 -22.33 -9.08 0.73
CA SER A 18 -22.46 -10.42 1.34
C SER A 18 -23.35 -10.37 2.58
N HIS A 19 -24.18 -11.40 2.80
CA HIS A 19 -24.93 -11.54 4.06
C HIS A 19 -24.01 -11.70 5.27
N VAL A 20 -22.86 -12.36 5.11
CA VAL A 20 -21.94 -12.60 6.23
C VAL A 20 -20.49 -12.38 5.77
N SER A 21 -19.69 -11.75 6.64
CA SER A 21 -18.24 -11.69 6.53
C SER A 21 -17.63 -12.19 7.84
N VAL A 22 -16.73 -13.17 7.75
CA VAL A 22 -16.07 -13.80 8.90
C VAL A 22 -14.58 -13.55 8.83
N VAL A 23 -13.98 -13.27 9.99
CA VAL A 23 -12.53 -13.13 10.16
C VAL A 23 -12.05 -14.12 11.21
N GLU A 24 -10.87 -14.66 11.00
CA GLU A 24 -10.21 -15.54 11.98
C GLU A 24 -9.91 -14.81 13.29
N ALA A 25 -9.97 -15.56 14.39
CA ALA A 25 -9.56 -15.04 15.70
C ALA A 25 -8.06 -14.64 15.66
N GLY A 26 -7.74 -13.48 16.27
CA GLY A 26 -6.39 -12.93 16.28
C GLY A 26 -6.04 -12.05 15.07
N ALA A 27 -6.92 -11.93 14.07
CA ALA A 27 -6.74 -10.97 12.99
C ALA A 27 -6.69 -9.54 13.54
N ARG A 28 -5.75 -8.73 13.04
CA ARG A 28 -5.71 -7.30 13.34
C ARG A 28 -6.81 -6.59 12.56
N LEU A 29 -7.72 -5.93 13.26
CA LEU A 29 -8.80 -5.15 12.66
C LEU A 29 -8.48 -3.65 12.70
N ALA A 30 -8.83 -2.96 11.62
CA ALA A 30 -8.89 -1.52 11.54
C ALA A 30 -10.35 -1.06 11.53
N PHE A 31 -10.67 -0.17 12.46
CA PHE A 31 -11.95 0.53 12.53
C PHE A 31 -11.73 1.92 11.98
N LEU A 32 -12.28 2.20 10.80
CA LEU A 32 -12.07 3.48 10.12
C LEU A 32 -13.15 4.46 10.56
N ALA A 33 -12.77 5.72 10.70
CA ALA A 33 -13.74 6.80 10.87
C ALA A 33 -14.62 6.94 9.61
N GLY A 34 -15.76 7.61 9.75
CA GLY A 34 -16.60 8.01 8.62
C GLY A 34 -15.78 8.73 7.56
N THR A 35 -15.69 8.13 6.37
CA THR A 35 -14.98 8.72 5.25
C THR A 35 -15.89 9.73 4.57
N VAL A 36 -15.35 10.91 4.30
CA VAL A 36 -16.11 12.05 3.76
C VAL A 36 -15.54 12.52 2.41
N PRO A 37 -16.32 13.23 1.59
CA PRO A 37 -15.93 13.68 0.24
C PRO A 37 -15.12 14.99 0.26
N LEU A 38 -14.18 15.11 1.20
CA LEU A 38 -13.28 16.27 1.26
C LEU A 38 -11.98 16.02 0.47
N ASP A 39 -11.37 17.09 -0.01
CA ASP A 39 -10.01 17.05 -0.56
C ASP A 39 -8.92 17.19 0.51
N ALA A 40 -7.66 17.24 0.08
CA ALA A 40 -6.52 17.33 1.01
C ALA A 40 -6.44 18.67 1.75
N ASP A 41 -7.10 19.70 1.23
CA ASP A 41 -7.20 21.02 1.85
C ASP A 41 -8.49 21.17 2.69
N GLY A 42 -9.28 20.10 2.81
CA GLY A 42 -10.54 20.09 3.54
C GLY A 42 -11.72 20.69 2.78
N ARG A 43 -11.62 20.87 1.45
CA ARG A 43 -12.73 21.39 0.64
C ARG A 43 -13.65 20.28 0.17
N LEU A 44 -14.96 20.55 0.15
CA LEU A 44 -15.96 19.63 -0.37
C LEU A 44 -15.78 19.43 -1.89
N VAL A 45 -15.79 18.18 -2.33
CA VAL A 45 -15.78 17.79 -3.75
C VAL A 45 -17.16 17.26 -4.11
N GLY A 46 -17.77 17.76 -5.20
CA GLY A 46 -19.08 17.29 -5.67
C GLY A 46 -20.27 17.93 -4.93
N GLU A 47 -20.23 19.23 -4.67
CA GLU A 47 -21.36 19.94 -4.06
C GLU A 47 -22.65 19.73 -4.87
N GLY A 48 -23.73 19.31 -4.21
CA GLY A 48 -25.00 19.01 -4.86
C GLY A 48 -25.02 17.71 -5.69
N ASP A 49 -23.91 16.99 -5.80
CA ASP A 49 -23.79 15.76 -6.59
C ASP A 49 -23.41 14.57 -5.70
N PRO A 50 -24.39 13.71 -5.32
CA PRO A 50 -24.12 12.55 -4.47
C PRO A 50 -23.25 11.49 -5.15
N VAL A 51 -23.24 11.41 -6.49
CA VAL A 51 -22.42 10.42 -7.22
C VAL A 51 -20.95 10.83 -7.19
N LEU A 52 -20.64 12.10 -7.50
CA LEU A 52 -19.28 12.63 -7.39
C LEU A 52 -18.76 12.57 -5.95
N GLN A 53 -19.63 12.81 -4.96
CA GLN A 53 -19.27 12.63 -3.56
C GLN A 53 -18.99 11.17 -3.20
N ALA A 54 -19.77 10.22 -3.72
CA ALA A 54 -19.51 8.80 -3.51
C ALA A 54 -18.15 8.38 -4.09
N GLU A 55 -17.83 8.80 -5.31
CA GLU A 55 -16.54 8.53 -5.96
C GLU A 55 -15.37 9.09 -5.13
N ARG A 56 -15.51 10.34 -4.67
CA ARG A 56 -14.50 10.96 -3.81
C ARG A 56 -14.35 10.22 -2.49
N THR A 57 -15.46 9.84 -1.88
CA THR A 57 -15.47 9.13 -0.59
C THR A 57 -14.81 7.77 -0.72
N VAL A 58 -15.09 7.00 -1.77
CA VAL A 58 -14.40 5.74 -2.08
C VAL A 58 -12.88 5.96 -2.28
N ALA A 59 -12.49 7.03 -2.98
CA ALA A 59 -11.07 7.36 -3.18
C ALA A 59 -10.36 7.69 -1.86
N ASN A 60 -11.02 8.43 -0.96
CA ASN A 60 -10.51 8.74 0.36
C ASN A 60 -10.45 7.49 1.27
N LEU A 61 -11.44 6.60 1.18
CA LEU A 61 -11.47 5.35 1.94
C LEU A 61 -10.27 4.46 1.57
N ARG A 62 -9.93 4.38 0.27
CA ARG A 62 -8.71 3.69 -0.20
C ARG A 62 -7.44 4.24 0.44
N ARG A 63 -7.36 5.57 0.65
CA ARG A 63 -6.21 6.21 1.31
C ARG A 63 -6.14 5.86 2.80
N GLN A 64 -7.28 5.86 3.49
CA GLN A 64 -7.35 5.45 4.90
C GLN A 64 -6.94 3.99 5.09
N LEU A 65 -7.45 3.08 4.25
CA LEU A 65 -7.05 1.67 4.26
C LEU A 65 -5.54 1.50 4.03
N ALA A 66 -5.01 2.19 3.01
CA ALA A 66 -3.58 2.14 2.71
C ALA A 66 -2.71 2.62 3.88
N ALA A 67 -3.13 3.68 4.61
CA ALA A 67 -2.38 4.22 5.73
C ALA A 67 -2.15 3.19 6.86
N VAL A 68 -3.03 2.18 6.99
CA VAL A 68 -2.91 1.12 8.00
C VAL A 68 -2.37 -0.20 7.44
N GLY A 69 -1.91 -0.23 6.19
CA GLY A 69 -1.43 -1.47 5.56
C GLY A 69 -2.50 -2.27 4.81
N SER A 70 -3.77 -1.87 4.90
CA SER A 70 -4.92 -2.55 4.32
C SER A 70 -5.26 -2.04 2.91
N ASP A 71 -6.26 -2.63 2.26
CA ASP A 71 -6.81 -2.19 0.98
C ASP A 71 -8.27 -2.70 0.83
N PRO A 72 -9.01 -2.33 -0.24
CA PRO A 72 -10.42 -2.72 -0.39
C PRO A 72 -10.67 -4.23 -0.31
N ALA A 73 -9.70 -5.07 -0.72
CA ALA A 73 -9.81 -6.54 -0.62
C ALA A 73 -10.02 -7.04 0.81
N HIS A 74 -9.58 -6.25 1.78
CA HIS A 74 -9.60 -6.58 3.20
C HIS A 74 -10.80 -6.00 3.95
N VAL A 75 -11.65 -5.23 3.29
CA VAL A 75 -12.87 -4.69 3.92
C VAL A 75 -13.81 -5.84 4.24
N VAL A 76 -14.34 -5.84 5.47
CA VAL A 76 -15.27 -6.87 5.97
C VAL A 76 -16.67 -6.32 6.17
N ARG A 77 -16.79 -5.02 6.41
CA ARG A 77 -18.07 -4.34 6.60
C ARG A 77 -18.00 -2.89 6.13
N THR A 78 -19.06 -2.42 5.47
CA THR A 78 -19.30 -1.00 5.24
C THR A 78 -20.67 -0.56 5.72
N GLU A 79 -20.75 0.70 6.12
CA GLU A 79 -21.99 1.42 6.37
C GLU A 79 -21.98 2.66 5.47
N VAL A 80 -22.97 2.78 4.60
CA VAL A 80 -23.09 3.83 3.60
C VAL A 80 -24.28 4.71 3.98
N TYR A 81 -24.02 5.98 4.23
CA TYR A 81 -25.03 6.97 4.58
C TYR A 81 -25.17 7.97 3.44
N VAL A 82 -26.40 8.20 3.01
CA VAL A 82 -26.73 9.12 1.91
C VAL A 82 -27.77 10.12 2.38
N VAL A 83 -27.51 11.42 2.22
CA VAL A 83 -28.49 12.47 2.53
C VAL A 83 -29.54 12.52 1.43
N SER A 84 -30.57 11.69 1.56
CA SER A 84 -31.70 11.60 0.64
C SER A 84 -32.77 10.67 1.22
N ASP A 85 -34.03 10.98 0.98
CA ASP A 85 -35.18 10.07 1.17
C ASP A 85 -35.58 9.34 -0.13
N ASP A 86 -35.07 9.78 -1.30
CA ASP A 86 -35.30 9.16 -2.60
C ASP A 86 -34.43 7.89 -2.81
N PRO A 87 -35.04 6.69 -2.93
CA PRO A 87 -34.33 5.44 -3.20
C PRO A 87 -33.52 5.44 -4.51
N ALA A 88 -33.90 6.24 -5.51
CA ALA A 88 -33.15 6.33 -6.77
C ALA A 88 -31.80 7.04 -6.59
N VAL A 89 -31.72 8.01 -5.67
CA VAL A 89 -30.44 8.63 -5.27
C VAL A 89 -29.57 7.60 -4.54
N LEU A 90 -30.15 6.86 -3.60
CA LEU A 90 -29.46 5.80 -2.86
C LEU A 90 -28.90 4.73 -3.81
N ALA A 91 -29.68 4.31 -4.81
CA ALA A 91 -29.26 3.32 -5.80
C ALA A 91 -28.06 3.80 -6.62
N ARG A 92 -28.05 5.06 -7.08
CA ARG A 92 -26.91 5.62 -7.84
C ARG A 92 -25.64 5.71 -7.00
N VAL A 93 -25.75 6.08 -5.72
CA VAL A 93 -24.59 6.03 -4.81
C VAL A 93 -24.12 4.59 -4.60
N TRP A 94 -25.06 3.66 -4.44
CA TRP A 94 -24.76 2.24 -4.26
C TRP A 94 -24.05 1.63 -5.47
N GLU A 95 -24.37 2.03 -6.69
CA GLU A 95 -23.66 1.62 -7.91
C GLU A 95 -22.17 1.98 -7.81
N VAL A 96 -21.82 3.19 -7.37
CA VAL A 96 -20.43 3.61 -7.17
C VAL A 96 -19.73 2.79 -6.09
N VAL A 97 -20.38 2.61 -4.93
CA VAL A 97 -19.79 1.87 -3.80
C VAL A 97 -19.61 0.40 -4.15
N SER A 98 -20.60 -0.23 -4.76
CA SER A 98 -20.53 -1.64 -5.13
C SER A 98 -19.57 -1.91 -6.29
N ALA A 99 -19.41 -0.98 -7.23
CA ALA A 99 -18.36 -1.04 -8.25
C ALA A 99 -16.94 -0.94 -7.65
N SER A 100 -16.80 -0.42 -6.43
CA SER A 100 -15.51 -0.33 -5.74
C SER A 100 -15.09 -1.64 -5.04
N VAL A 101 -15.96 -2.66 -5.05
CA VAL A 101 -15.73 -3.96 -4.44
C VAL A 101 -14.54 -4.68 -5.09
N PRO A 102 -13.66 -5.29 -4.29
CA PRO A 102 -12.49 -6.03 -4.76
C PRO A 102 -12.84 -7.35 -5.48
N ALA A 103 -11.87 -7.89 -6.23
CA ALA A 103 -12.00 -9.14 -6.98
C ALA A 103 -12.28 -10.38 -6.10
N ASN A 104 -11.95 -10.35 -4.80
CA ASN A 104 -12.22 -11.42 -3.85
C ASN A 104 -13.65 -11.38 -3.26
N GLY A 105 -14.54 -10.64 -3.91
CA GLY A 105 -15.98 -10.67 -3.65
C GLY A 105 -16.48 -9.58 -2.69
N PRO A 106 -17.79 -9.34 -2.67
CA PRO A 106 -18.39 -8.26 -1.89
C PRO A 106 -18.38 -8.55 -0.40
N HIS A 107 -18.12 -7.54 0.42
CA HIS A 107 -18.21 -7.63 1.88
C HIS A 107 -19.63 -7.32 2.39
N SER A 108 -19.86 -7.52 3.69
CA SER A 108 -21.14 -7.16 4.30
C SER A 108 -21.38 -5.65 4.26
N SER A 109 -22.60 -5.19 3.97
CA SER A 109 -22.85 -3.76 3.83
C SER A 109 -24.24 -3.36 4.29
N THR A 110 -24.40 -2.10 4.66
CA THR A 110 -25.68 -1.46 4.95
C THR A 110 -25.74 -0.11 4.25
N LEU A 111 -26.89 0.22 3.64
CA LEU A 111 -27.16 1.49 2.98
C LEU A 111 -28.34 2.18 3.65
N LEU A 112 -28.17 3.44 4.01
CA LEU A 112 -29.15 4.22 4.76
C LEU A 112 -29.36 5.60 4.13
N GLY A 113 -30.63 5.98 3.96
CA GLY A 113 -31.00 7.38 3.76
C GLY A 113 -31.02 8.11 5.10
N VAL A 114 -30.36 9.25 5.19
CA VAL A 114 -30.25 10.07 6.41
C VAL A 114 -30.67 11.51 6.14
N SER A 115 -31.00 12.26 7.20
CA SER A 115 -31.43 13.66 7.08
C SER A 115 -30.29 14.66 6.97
N CYS A 116 -29.11 14.34 7.51
CA CYS A 116 -27.93 15.19 7.47
C CYS A 116 -26.64 14.40 7.78
N LEU A 117 -25.51 15.00 7.46
CA LEU A 117 -24.15 14.51 7.77
C LEU A 117 -23.31 15.64 8.38
N GLY A 118 -22.06 15.33 8.76
CA GLY A 118 -21.23 16.20 9.60
C GLY A 118 -20.76 17.51 8.96
N TYR A 119 -20.61 17.57 7.64
CA TYR A 119 -20.15 18.76 6.92
C TYR A 119 -21.26 19.42 6.09
N ALA A 120 -21.21 20.75 5.97
CA ALA A 120 -22.12 21.49 5.10
C ALA A 120 -21.98 21.02 3.64
N GLY A 121 -23.11 20.73 2.98
CA GLY A 121 -23.13 20.22 1.60
C GLY A 121 -22.73 18.74 1.44
N GLN A 122 -22.37 18.05 2.53
CA GLN A 122 -22.06 16.62 2.48
C GLN A 122 -23.35 15.79 2.26
N LEU A 123 -23.29 14.89 1.29
CA LEU A 123 -24.35 14.01 0.85
C LEU A 123 -24.01 12.54 1.03
N VAL A 124 -22.73 12.17 1.13
CA VAL A 124 -22.30 10.77 1.26
C VAL A 124 -21.28 10.64 2.40
N GLU A 125 -21.42 9.58 3.18
CA GLU A 125 -20.41 9.12 4.14
C GLU A 125 -20.29 7.59 4.08
N ILE A 126 -19.06 7.08 4.17
CA ILE A 126 -18.80 5.64 4.20
C ILE A 126 -17.92 5.30 5.40
N THR A 127 -18.44 4.48 6.30
CA THR A 127 -17.67 3.88 7.40
C THR A 127 -17.26 2.46 7.01
N ALA A 128 -16.05 2.04 7.36
CA ALA A 128 -15.57 0.70 7.05
C ALA A 128 -14.85 0.04 8.23
N THR A 129 -15.01 -1.27 8.34
CA THR A 129 -14.13 -2.14 9.14
C THR A 129 -13.35 -3.03 8.18
N ALA A 130 -12.05 -3.17 8.39
CA ALA A 130 -11.16 -3.95 7.53
C ALA A 130 -10.15 -4.77 8.32
N VAL A 131 -9.70 -5.87 7.73
CA VAL A 131 -8.52 -6.60 8.22
C VAL A 131 -7.26 -5.84 7.81
N VAL A 132 -6.26 -5.80 8.68
CA VAL A 132 -4.91 -5.39 8.33
C VAL A 132 -4.08 -6.65 8.13
N PRO A 133 -3.61 -6.95 6.91
CA PRO A 133 -2.82 -8.14 6.66
C PRO A 133 -1.52 -8.10 7.47
N GLU A 134 -1.14 -9.25 8.01
CA GLU A 134 0.15 -9.39 8.66
C GLU A 134 1.26 -9.34 7.61
N VAL A 135 2.31 -8.57 7.92
CA VAL A 135 3.52 -8.54 7.10
C VAL A 135 4.69 -9.01 7.94
N VAL A 136 5.23 -10.16 7.55
CA VAL A 136 6.39 -10.79 8.20
C VAL A 136 7.66 -10.36 7.48
N LEU A 137 8.61 -9.82 8.24
CA LEU A 137 9.98 -9.60 7.75
C LEU A 137 10.82 -10.82 8.14
N ARG A 138 11.48 -11.44 7.17
CA ARG A 138 12.34 -12.60 7.40
C ARG A 138 13.51 -12.65 6.42
N ARG A 139 14.54 -13.43 6.77
CA ARG A 139 15.64 -13.78 5.85
C ARG A 139 15.07 -14.45 4.59
N ALA A 140 15.58 -14.06 3.44
CA ALA A 140 15.27 -14.67 2.16
C ALA A 140 16.01 -16.01 2.03
N GLY A 141 15.32 -17.03 1.55
CA GLY A 141 15.92 -18.29 1.08
C GLY A 141 15.96 -18.36 -0.43
N GLU A 142 16.58 -19.40 -0.99
CA GLU A 142 16.73 -19.60 -2.45
C GLU A 142 15.38 -19.49 -3.20
N ALA A 143 14.31 -20.03 -2.61
CA ALA A 143 12.96 -19.98 -3.18
C ALA A 143 12.38 -18.57 -3.31
N ASP A 144 12.87 -17.60 -2.53
CA ASP A 144 12.40 -16.21 -2.56
C ASP A 144 13.07 -15.39 -3.68
N ALA A 145 14.17 -15.86 -4.26
CA ALA A 145 15.00 -15.06 -5.17
C ALA A 145 14.23 -14.54 -6.38
N ALA A 146 13.40 -15.39 -6.99
CA ALA A 146 12.56 -14.98 -8.11
C ALA A 146 11.56 -13.89 -7.70
N ALA A 147 10.87 -14.07 -6.57
CA ALA A 147 9.89 -13.11 -6.09
C ALA A 147 10.53 -11.78 -5.67
N ALA A 148 11.71 -11.81 -5.06
CA ALA A 148 12.49 -10.62 -4.71
C ALA A 148 12.93 -9.83 -5.95
N ALA A 149 13.40 -10.51 -7.00
CA ALA A 149 13.75 -9.89 -8.27
C ALA A 149 12.55 -9.20 -8.92
N GLU A 150 11.39 -9.85 -8.88
CA GLU A 150 10.14 -9.29 -9.41
C GLU A 150 9.67 -8.06 -8.63
N VAL A 151 9.86 -8.03 -7.31
CA VAL A 151 9.61 -6.81 -6.51
C VAL A 151 10.56 -5.70 -6.94
N TYR A 152 11.85 -5.98 -7.09
CA TYR A 152 12.84 -5.00 -7.54
C TYR A 152 12.44 -4.41 -8.90
N LEU A 153 12.21 -5.25 -9.91
CA LEU A 153 11.89 -4.83 -11.28
C LEU A 153 10.66 -3.91 -11.33
N ARG A 154 9.53 -4.37 -10.76
CA ARG A 154 8.29 -3.56 -10.76
C ARG A 154 8.44 -2.25 -10.00
N SER A 155 9.23 -2.26 -8.93
CA SER A 155 9.44 -1.07 -8.10
C SER A 155 10.37 -0.07 -8.77
N TYR A 156 11.41 -0.54 -9.44
CA TYR A 156 12.32 0.28 -10.23
C TYR A 156 11.56 1.00 -11.34
N ASP A 157 10.74 0.28 -12.12
CA ASP A 157 9.93 0.85 -13.21
C ASP A 157 9.00 1.96 -12.72
N ALA A 158 8.33 1.71 -11.61
CA ALA A 158 7.37 2.64 -11.05
C ALA A 158 8.03 3.88 -10.44
N ALA A 159 9.20 3.73 -9.82
CA ALA A 159 9.88 4.81 -9.10
C ALA A 159 10.83 5.62 -9.98
N LEU A 160 11.39 5.02 -11.04
CA LEU A 160 12.48 5.56 -11.84
C LEU A 160 12.21 5.46 -13.35
N PRO A 161 11.04 5.93 -13.85
CA PRO A 161 10.66 5.72 -15.26
C PRO A 161 11.59 6.41 -16.26
N THR A 162 12.37 7.40 -15.82
CA THR A 162 13.32 8.15 -16.66
C THR A 162 14.75 7.66 -16.56
N VAL A 163 15.06 6.80 -15.58
CA VAL A 163 16.43 6.30 -15.38
C VAL A 163 16.67 5.14 -16.33
N ARG A 164 17.81 5.19 -17.03
CA ARG A 164 18.25 4.09 -17.90
C ARG A 164 18.37 2.80 -17.07
N ARG A 165 17.92 1.69 -17.64
CA ARG A 165 18.16 0.36 -17.07
C ARG A 165 19.52 -0.18 -17.51
N ALA A 166 20.37 -0.55 -16.57
CA ALA A 166 21.68 -1.14 -16.85
C ALA A 166 21.58 -2.58 -17.34
N HIS A 167 20.63 -3.36 -16.79
CA HIS A 167 20.45 -4.78 -17.05
C HIS A 167 19.06 -5.11 -17.60
N THR A 168 18.97 -6.19 -18.36
CA THR A 168 17.70 -6.80 -18.76
C THR A 168 17.02 -7.49 -17.58
N ASP A 169 15.71 -7.71 -17.68
CA ASP A 169 14.95 -8.39 -16.62
C ASP A 169 15.48 -9.80 -16.33
N ASP A 170 15.92 -10.53 -17.34
CA ASP A 170 16.48 -11.88 -17.17
C ASP A 170 17.85 -11.87 -16.47
N GLU A 171 18.69 -10.87 -16.75
CA GLU A 171 19.94 -10.66 -16.03
C GLU A 171 19.68 -10.32 -14.56
N VAL A 172 18.69 -9.48 -14.27
CA VAL A 172 18.29 -9.15 -12.88
C VAL A 172 17.80 -10.41 -12.15
N ARG A 173 16.93 -11.21 -12.77
CA ARG A 173 16.45 -12.47 -12.19
C ARG A 173 17.61 -13.44 -11.90
N ALA A 174 18.54 -13.56 -12.84
CA ALA A 174 19.72 -14.41 -12.66
C ALA A 174 20.63 -13.89 -11.54
N TRP A 175 20.86 -12.57 -11.47
CA TRP A 175 21.66 -11.95 -10.42
C TRP A 175 21.05 -12.17 -9.03
N PHE A 176 19.74 -11.98 -8.87
CA PHE A 176 19.06 -12.27 -7.61
C PHE A 176 19.20 -13.74 -7.19
N ARG A 177 19.05 -14.66 -8.14
CA ARG A 177 19.13 -16.10 -7.91
C ARG A 177 20.53 -16.59 -7.56
N HIS A 178 21.55 -16.08 -8.24
CA HIS A 178 22.90 -16.64 -8.17
C HIS A 178 23.86 -15.82 -7.31
N VAL A 179 23.55 -14.55 -7.04
CA VAL A 179 24.45 -13.63 -6.31
C VAL A 179 23.77 -13.06 -5.07
N VAL A 180 22.67 -12.30 -5.24
CA VAL A 180 22.08 -11.52 -4.14
C VAL A 180 21.59 -12.39 -3.00
N VAL A 181 20.69 -13.33 -3.28
CA VAL A 181 20.13 -14.18 -2.21
C VAL A 181 21.17 -15.13 -1.61
N PRO A 182 22.05 -15.79 -2.41
CA PRO A 182 23.04 -16.70 -1.84
C PRO A 182 24.19 -16.02 -1.09
N SER A 183 24.59 -14.81 -1.50
CA SER A 183 25.87 -14.20 -1.05
C SER A 183 25.69 -12.94 -0.20
N MET A 184 24.53 -12.29 -0.24
CA MET A 184 24.27 -11.05 0.51
C MET A 184 23.21 -11.26 1.58
N GLU A 185 23.19 -10.34 2.55
CA GLU A 185 22.20 -10.37 3.60
C GLU A 185 20.84 -9.85 3.07
N THR A 186 20.08 -10.74 2.42
CA THR A 186 18.76 -10.43 1.82
C THR A 186 17.57 -10.75 2.74
N TRP A 187 16.71 -9.77 2.96
CA TRP A 187 15.47 -9.86 3.72
C TRP A 187 14.26 -9.63 2.81
N VAL A 188 13.17 -10.34 3.06
CA VAL A 188 11.89 -10.18 2.36
C VAL A 188 10.77 -9.81 3.32
N ALA A 189 9.84 -8.99 2.83
CA ALA A 189 8.56 -8.74 3.47
C ALA A 189 7.52 -9.61 2.77
N VAL A 190 6.87 -10.49 3.52
CA VAL A 190 5.84 -11.39 3.00
C VAL A 190 4.49 -11.03 3.60
N SER A 191 3.49 -10.86 2.75
CA SER A 191 2.11 -10.56 3.10
C SER A 191 1.21 -11.54 2.37
N GLU A 192 0.39 -12.30 3.10
CA GLU A 192 -0.55 -13.28 2.50
C GLU A 192 0.11 -14.27 1.52
N GLY A 193 1.36 -14.67 1.79
CA GLY A 193 2.14 -15.57 0.94
C GLY A 193 2.85 -14.90 -0.26
N GLU A 194 2.60 -13.61 -0.51
CA GLU A 194 3.27 -12.83 -1.55
C GLU A 194 4.47 -12.06 -0.99
N THR A 195 5.60 -12.06 -1.71
CA THR A 195 6.71 -11.15 -1.42
C THR A 195 6.35 -9.74 -1.90
N VAL A 196 6.25 -8.81 -0.96
CA VAL A 196 5.83 -7.42 -1.20
C VAL A 196 6.96 -6.40 -0.98
N GLY A 197 8.11 -6.86 -0.52
CA GLY A 197 9.28 -6.02 -0.29
C GLY A 197 10.56 -6.82 -0.20
N VAL A 198 11.66 -6.20 -0.58
CA VAL A 198 13.01 -6.75 -0.47
C VAL A 198 13.95 -5.69 0.08
N MET A 199 14.85 -6.13 0.97
CA MET A 199 15.95 -5.35 1.50
C MET A 199 17.22 -6.19 1.39
N VAL A 200 18.32 -5.59 0.91
CA VAL A 200 19.62 -6.25 0.82
C VAL A 200 20.63 -5.42 1.59
N LEU A 201 21.32 -6.06 2.52
CA LEU A 201 22.49 -5.50 3.20
C LEU A 201 23.75 -6.18 2.66
N ASP A 202 24.75 -5.38 2.31
CA ASP A 202 26.09 -5.82 1.96
C ASP A 202 27.12 -5.07 2.81
N GLY A 203 27.72 -5.75 3.78
CA GLY A 203 28.52 -5.08 4.82
C GLY A 203 27.69 -4.00 5.52
N ALA A 204 28.18 -2.75 5.56
CA ALA A 204 27.49 -1.59 6.14
C ALA A 204 26.56 -0.86 5.14
N GLU A 205 26.44 -1.36 3.91
CA GLU A 205 25.61 -0.74 2.89
C GLU A 205 24.20 -1.36 2.87
N LEU A 206 23.19 -0.49 2.92
CA LEU A 206 21.83 -0.81 2.49
C LEU A 206 21.80 -0.75 0.95
N ALA A 207 22.28 -1.82 0.32
CA ALA A 207 22.49 -1.91 -1.12
C ALA A 207 21.17 -1.86 -1.90
N GLN A 208 20.09 -2.45 -1.35
CA GLN A 208 18.78 -2.47 -2.01
C GLN A 208 17.67 -2.30 -0.98
N LEU A 209 16.67 -1.47 -1.28
CA LEU A 209 15.41 -1.41 -0.53
C LEU A 209 14.25 -1.06 -1.47
N TYR A 210 13.44 -2.05 -1.78
CA TYR A 210 12.32 -1.91 -2.72
C TYR A 210 11.05 -2.52 -2.13
N LEU A 211 9.93 -1.83 -2.36
CA LEU A 211 8.59 -2.29 -2.00
C LEU A 211 7.73 -2.29 -3.24
N ALA A 212 6.98 -3.37 -3.45
CA ALA A 212 6.10 -3.53 -4.59
C ALA A 212 5.19 -2.30 -4.76
N PRO A 213 4.89 -1.90 -6.02
CA PRO A 213 4.00 -0.77 -6.28
C PRO A 213 2.69 -0.87 -5.49
N GLY A 214 2.25 0.25 -4.89
CA GLY A 214 1.05 0.30 -4.05
C GLY A 214 1.22 -0.19 -2.59
N ARG A 215 2.34 -0.83 -2.24
CA ARG A 215 2.69 -1.21 -0.86
C ARG A 215 3.52 -0.15 -0.12
N GLN A 216 3.95 0.89 -0.83
CA GLN A 216 4.73 2.00 -0.26
C GLN A 216 3.83 2.97 0.52
N GLY A 217 4.41 3.70 1.48
CA GLY A 217 3.66 4.67 2.30
C GLY A 217 2.81 4.04 3.40
N ARG A 218 2.92 2.73 3.61
CA ARG A 218 2.18 1.97 4.64
C ARG A 218 3.04 1.61 5.86
N GLY A 219 4.11 2.36 6.12
CA GLY A 219 5.08 2.11 7.21
C GLY A 219 6.07 0.96 7.00
N LEU A 220 5.88 0.09 6.00
CA LEU A 220 6.73 -1.08 5.77
C LEU A 220 8.20 -0.73 5.48
N GLY A 221 8.46 0.33 4.72
CA GLY A 221 9.82 0.79 4.43
C GLY A 221 10.55 1.20 5.70
N GLY A 222 9.86 1.88 6.62
CA GLY A 222 10.43 2.25 7.92
C GLY A 222 10.77 1.03 8.76
N ARG A 223 9.91 -0.01 8.75
CA ARG A 223 10.22 -1.29 9.42
C ARG A 223 11.49 -1.95 8.89
N PHE A 224 11.73 -1.91 7.57
CA PHE A 224 12.99 -2.38 6.99
C PHE A 224 14.19 -1.53 7.44
N VAL A 225 14.06 -0.21 7.46
CA VAL A 225 15.15 0.67 7.89
C VAL A 225 15.50 0.45 9.37
N GLU A 226 14.49 0.33 10.24
CA GLU A 226 14.74 0.05 11.65
C GLU A 226 15.36 -1.33 11.87
N LEU A 227 14.94 -2.33 11.08
CA LEU A 227 15.61 -3.64 11.06
C LEU A 227 17.08 -3.50 10.61
N ALA A 228 17.35 -2.79 9.52
CA ALA A 228 18.71 -2.57 9.04
C ALA A 228 19.59 -1.89 10.09
N LYS A 229 19.09 -0.87 10.78
CA LYS A 229 19.82 -0.19 11.86
C LYS A 229 20.10 -1.10 13.04
N ALA A 230 19.16 -1.97 13.39
CA ALA A 230 19.36 -2.98 14.43
C ALA A 230 20.44 -4.00 14.04
N GLU A 231 20.46 -4.42 12.78
CA GLU A 231 21.48 -5.34 12.23
C GLU A 231 22.85 -4.66 12.01
N ARG A 232 22.89 -3.32 11.92
CA ARG A 232 24.11 -2.51 11.74
C ARG A 232 24.17 -1.37 12.74
N PRO A 233 24.38 -1.66 14.03
CA PRO A 233 24.34 -0.64 15.08
C PRO A 233 25.45 0.41 14.97
N ASP A 234 26.57 0.10 14.29
CA ASP A 234 27.71 1.00 14.12
C ASP A 234 27.52 2.06 13.01
N GLY A 235 26.46 1.94 12.22
CA GLY A 235 26.12 2.85 11.14
C GLY A 235 25.78 2.14 9.83
N LEU A 236 25.09 2.89 8.96
CA LEU A 236 24.66 2.43 7.64
C LEU A 236 24.97 3.48 6.60
N GLU A 237 25.22 3.03 5.38
CA GLU A 237 25.23 3.90 4.21
C GLU A 237 24.38 3.33 3.08
N LEU A 238 24.00 4.19 2.14
CA LEU A 238 23.25 3.81 0.96
C LEU A 238 23.48 4.80 -0.16
N TRP A 239 23.18 4.37 -1.37
CA TRP A 239 23.09 5.22 -2.55
C TRP A 239 21.65 5.33 -3.02
N THR A 240 21.25 6.51 -3.47
CA THR A 240 19.97 6.72 -4.14
C THR A 240 20.11 7.75 -5.24
N PHE A 241 19.42 7.53 -6.38
CA PHE A 241 19.45 8.49 -7.48
C PHE A 241 18.88 9.84 -7.05
N GLN A 242 19.51 10.92 -7.48
CA GLN A 242 19.12 12.28 -7.11
C GLN A 242 17.72 12.64 -7.63
N VAL A 243 17.32 12.06 -8.77
CA VAL A 243 15.96 12.17 -9.33
C VAL A 243 14.89 11.49 -8.46
N ASN A 244 15.28 10.58 -7.55
CA ASN A 244 14.36 9.90 -6.64
C ASN A 244 14.15 10.69 -5.35
N GLU A 245 13.55 11.89 -5.47
CA GLU A 245 13.27 12.77 -4.32
C GLU A 245 12.40 12.12 -3.25
N ARG A 246 11.56 11.14 -3.65
CA ARG A 246 10.74 10.38 -2.71
C ARG A 246 11.60 9.51 -1.80
N ALA A 247 12.58 8.79 -2.36
CA ALA A 247 13.52 7.98 -1.58
C ALA A 247 14.43 8.86 -0.73
N ALA A 248 14.96 9.96 -1.28
CA ALA A 248 15.77 10.92 -0.52
C ALA A 248 15.05 11.41 0.74
N ARG A 249 13.83 11.96 0.59
CA ARG A 249 13.01 12.40 1.74
C ARG A 249 12.66 11.27 2.69
N PHE A 250 12.50 10.04 2.19
CA PHE A 250 12.25 8.87 3.01
C PHE A 250 13.46 8.58 3.92
N TYR A 251 14.67 8.53 3.37
CA TYR A 251 15.88 8.28 4.16
C TYR A 251 16.19 9.42 5.13
N GLU A 252 16.04 10.68 4.71
CA GLU A 252 16.21 11.84 5.59
C GLU A 252 15.28 11.79 6.82
N ARG A 253 14.01 11.41 6.64
CA ARG A 253 13.07 11.22 7.75
C ARG A 253 13.47 10.09 8.70
N HIS A 254 14.30 9.14 8.26
CA HIS A 254 14.83 8.07 9.10
C HIS A 254 16.25 8.38 9.63
N GLY A 255 16.69 9.64 9.54
CA GLY A 255 17.95 10.11 10.13
C GLY A 255 19.19 9.93 9.27
N PHE A 256 19.04 9.55 8.00
CA PHE A 256 20.17 9.53 7.07
C PHE A 256 20.49 10.96 6.61
N VAL A 257 21.78 11.24 6.41
CA VAL A 257 22.27 12.55 5.93
C VAL A 257 23.06 12.37 4.64
N ALA A 258 22.75 13.18 3.62
CA ALA A 258 23.52 13.21 2.38
C ALA A 258 24.96 13.64 2.67
N ARG A 259 25.94 12.82 2.23
CA ARG A 259 27.37 13.09 2.40
C ARG A 259 28.09 13.34 1.09
N GLU A 260 27.58 12.81 -0.01
CA GLU A 260 28.20 12.89 -1.33
C GLU A 260 27.13 12.93 -2.41
N ARG A 261 27.41 13.66 -3.49
CA ARG A 261 26.61 13.68 -4.73
C ARG A 261 27.56 13.47 -5.89
N THR A 262 27.14 12.70 -6.88
CA THR A 262 27.94 12.41 -8.07
C THR A 262 27.19 12.80 -9.34
N ASP A 263 27.89 12.84 -10.46
CA ASP A 263 27.33 13.08 -11.78
C ASP A 263 26.85 11.79 -12.48
N GLY A 264 26.90 10.65 -11.78
CA GLY A 264 26.51 9.34 -12.32
C GLY A 264 27.57 8.66 -13.17
N SER A 265 28.73 9.30 -13.42
CA SER A 265 29.78 8.73 -14.29
C SER A 265 30.36 7.40 -13.80
N ARG A 266 30.14 7.06 -12.51
CA ARG A 266 30.66 5.87 -11.84
C ARG A 266 29.65 4.71 -11.70
N ASN A 267 28.35 4.94 -11.92
CA ASN A 267 27.33 3.89 -11.84
C ASN A 267 26.89 3.41 -13.23
N GLU A 268 26.29 2.23 -13.28
CA GLU A 268 25.97 1.55 -14.54
C GLU A 268 24.82 2.23 -15.30
N GLU A 269 23.91 2.86 -14.56
CA GLU A 269 22.77 3.63 -15.07
C GLU A 269 23.20 4.95 -15.70
N ARG A 270 24.41 5.45 -15.38
CA ARG A 270 24.91 6.78 -15.73
C ARG A 270 24.00 7.90 -15.25
N GLU A 271 23.42 7.73 -14.07
CA GLU A 271 22.45 8.65 -13.47
C GLU A 271 23.04 9.27 -12.20
N PRO A 272 23.02 10.61 -12.05
CA PRO A 272 23.41 11.27 -10.81
C PRO A 272 22.80 10.64 -9.56
N ASP A 273 23.65 10.23 -8.62
CA ASP A 273 23.27 9.63 -7.36
C ASP A 273 23.86 10.39 -6.17
N ALA A 274 23.37 10.07 -4.98
CA ALA A 274 23.80 10.66 -3.73
C ALA A 274 24.02 9.57 -2.68
N ARG A 275 25.15 9.66 -1.97
CA ARG A 275 25.44 8.81 -0.82
C ARG A 275 24.84 9.40 0.43
N TYR A 276 24.09 8.59 1.14
CA TYR A 276 23.50 8.91 2.44
C TYR A 276 24.13 8.04 3.51
N VAL A 277 24.37 8.64 4.68
CA VAL A 277 24.97 7.95 5.82
C VAL A 277 24.10 8.18 7.06
N TRP A 278 23.80 7.10 7.77
CA TRP A 278 23.23 7.12 9.11
C TRP A 278 24.30 6.70 10.12
N ARG A 279 24.34 7.41 11.25
CA ARG A 279 25.11 7.05 12.44
C ARG A 279 24.18 7.12 13.65
N PRO A 280 24.30 6.21 14.61
CA PRO A 280 23.49 6.20 15.84
C PRO A 280 23.65 7.48 16.67
#